data_AF-A0A941UT11-F1
#
_entry.id   AF-A0A941UT11-F1
#
_cell.length_a   1.000
_cell.length_b   1.000
_cell.length_c   1.000
_cell.angle_alpha   90.00
_cell.angle_beta   90.00
_cell.angle_gamma   90.00
#
_symmetry.space_group_name_H-M   'P 1'
#
loop_
_entity.id
_entity.type
_entity.pdbx_description
1 polymer ?
#
loop_
_entity_poly.entity_id
_entity_poly.type
_entity_poly.pdbx_seq_one_letter_code
_entity_poly.pdbx_strand_id
1 'polypeptide(L)'
;MSAVFEPIAARPAPVKTEGFLPWVRRNLFGNWRSTLTTVALVALFVYWLPGLADWALFSAVFRTDADVCQAARGSGACWGVVAEKYRLIIFGRYPYEEQWRPELATLLLVGLLVASCIRTFWKPWLAAVWVVVLAVFFWLMYGGLGLSVVQTDRWGGLPLTIMLATLSIVLAFPLSVLVALGRRSDMPAIRTFCVIYVELIRGVPLISVLFMASFMFPLFMPPGLTIDVLIR
;
A
#
# COMPACT_ATOMS: atom_id res chain seq x y z
N MET A 1 21.71 61.43 -37.54
CA MET A 1 22.54 60.23 -37.30
C MET A 1 21.58 59.08 -37.02
N SER A 2 21.31 58.25 -38.03
CA SER A 2 20.43 57.09 -37.94
C SER A 2 21.20 55.92 -37.32
N ALA A 3 20.73 55.40 -36.19
CA ALA A 3 21.33 54.23 -35.56
C ALA A 3 21.18 53.02 -36.49
N VAL A 4 22.30 52.48 -36.96
CA VAL A 4 22.35 51.26 -37.76
C VAL A 4 22.08 50.08 -36.82
N PHE A 5 21.05 49.29 -37.11
CA PHE A 5 20.73 48.09 -36.34
C PHE A 5 21.80 47.03 -36.59
N GLU A 6 22.55 46.66 -35.56
CA GLU A 6 23.41 45.47 -35.61
C GLU A 6 22.61 44.23 -35.17
N PRO A 7 22.40 43.25 -36.07
CA PRO A 7 21.74 42.01 -35.71
C PRO A 7 22.65 41.17 -34.80
N ILE A 8 22.15 40.83 -33.62
CA ILE A 8 22.81 39.92 -32.70
C ILE A 8 22.89 38.53 -33.35
N ALA A 9 24.09 37.93 -33.35
CA ALA A 9 24.31 36.59 -33.89
C ALA A 9 23.38 35.55 -33.25
N ALA A 10 22.81 34.66 -34.08
CA ALA A 10 21.90 33.62 -33.63
C ALA A 10 22.59 32.72 -32.59
N ARG A 11 22.05 32.67 -31.37
CA ARG A 11 22.51 31.74 -30.34
C ARG A 11 22.10 30.31 -30.71
N PRO A 12 22.94 29.30 -30.40
CA PRO A 12 22.56 27.92 -30.59
C PRO A 12 21.30 27.59 -29.78
N ALA A 13 20.44 26.75 -30.36
CA ALA A 13 19.21 26.34 -29.70
C ALA A 13 19.51 25.72 -28.32
N PRO A 14 18.76 26.07 -27.26
CA PRO A 14 18.97 25.52 -25.94
C PRO A 14 18.83 24.00 -25.98
N VAL A 15 19.81 23.30 -25.41
CA VAL A 15 19.78 21.84 -25.30
C VAL A 15 18.56 21.45 -24.47
N LYS A 16 17.76 20.47 -24.92
CA LYS A 16 16.60 19.99 -24.17
C LYS A 16 17.07 19.45 -22.80
N THR A 17 16.81 20.21 -21.74
CA THR A 17 17.16 19.89 -20.34
C THR A 17 16.07 19.06 -19.64
N GLU A 18 14.92 18.92 -20.28
CA GLU A 18 13.74 18.21 -19.80
C GLU A 18 13.40 17.04 -20.73
N GLY A 19 12.93 15.94 -20.15
CA GLY A 19 12.57 14.71 -20.85
C GLY A 19 13.25 13.47 -20.28
N PHE A 20 12.88 12.30 -20.81
CA PHE A 20 13.33 11.00 -20.32
C PHE A 20 14.85 10.80 -20.43
N LEU A 21 15.44 11.09 -21.60
CA LEU A 21 16.89 10.92 -21.82
C LEU A 21 17.76 11.82 -20.91
N PRO A 22 17.48 13.14 -20.78
CA PRO A 22 18.17 13.99 -19.82
C PRO A 22 18.01 13.53 -18.37
N TRP A 23 16.83 13.00 -18.00
CA TRP A 23 16.57 12.46 -16.66
C TRP A 23 17.44 11.23 -16.36
N VAL A 24 17.51 10.26 -17.29
CA VAL A 24 18.34 9.05 -17.16
C VAL A 24 19.81 9.44 -16.98
N ARG A 25 20.33 10.32 -17.85
CA ARG A 25 21.74 10.73 -17.77
C ARG A 25 22.06 11.44 -16.46
N ARG A 26 21.15 12.28 -15.95
CA ARG A 26 21.35 13.03 -14.72
C ARG A 26 21.21 12.16 -13.47
N ASN A 27 20.25 11.23 -13.44
CA ASN A 27 19.89 10.48 -12.23
C ASN A 27 20.62 9.12 -12.13
N LEU A 28 20.74 8.39 -13.23
CA LEU A 28 21.37 7.05 -13.25
C LEU A 28 22.88 7.14 -13.51
N PHE A 29 23.29 8.04 -14.41
CA PHE A 29 24.68 8.16 -14.88
C PHE A 29 25.35 9.50 -14.53
N GLY A 30 24.82 10.21 -13.52
CA GLY A 30 25.27 11.56 -13.20
C GLY A 30 26.71 11.64 -12.67
N ASN A 31 27.12 10.64 -11.87
CA ASN A 31 28.45 10.54 -11.26
C ASN A 31 29.00 9.12 -11.44
N TRP A 32 30.32 8.93 -11.40
CA TRP A 32 30.93 7.61 -11.58
C TRP A 32 30.44 6.56 -10.57
N ARG A 33 30.18 6.96 -9.31
CA ARG A 33 29.60 6.09 -8.28
C ARG A 33 28.18 5.67 -8.65
N SER A 34 27.34 6.62 -9.08
CA SER A 34 25.97 6.34 -9.52
C SER A 34 25.96 5.44 -10.75
N THR A 35 26.87 5.67 -11.70
CA THR A 35 27.07 4.80 -12.87
C THR A 35 27.48 3.40 -12.45
N LEU A 36 28.48 3.25 -11.57
CA LEU A 36 28.93 1.95 -11.08
C LEU A 36 27.81 1.21 -10.35
N THR A 37 27.12 1.87 -9.42
CA THR A 37 26.00 1.27 -8.67
C THR A 37 24.85 0.87 -9.62
N THR A 38 24.51 1.73 -10.58
CA THR A 38 23.47 1.43 -11.58
C THR A 38 23.86 0.21 -12.42
N VAL A 39 25.08 0.19 -12.96
CA VAL A 39 25.57 -0.93 -13.77
C VAL A 39 25.63 -2.21 -12.95
N ALA A 40 26.10 -2.15 -11.70
CA ALA A 40 26.16 -3.31 -10.81
C ALA A 40 24.76 -3.86 -10.48
N LEU A 41 23.79 -2.99 -10.17
CA LEU A 41 22.41 -3.41 -9.90
C LEU A 41 21.74 -3.99 -11.14
N VAL A 42 21.93 -3.37 -12.31
CA VAL A 42 21.40 -3.89 -13.58
C VAL A 42 22.06 -5.21 -13.94
N ALA A 43 23.38 -5.35 -13.79
CA ALA A 43 24.09 -6.60 -14.05
C ALA A 43 23.62 -7.72 -13.12
N LEU A 44 23.45 -7.42 -11.82
CA LEU A 44 22.92 -8.38 -10.86
C LEU A 44 21.48 -8.75 -11.20
N PHE A 45 20.64 -7.78 -11.54
CA PHE A 45 19.26 -8.04 -11.97
C PHE A 45 19.22 -8.94 -13.20
N VAL A 46 19.98 -8.63 -14.25
CA VAL A 46 20.06 -9.43 -15.49
C VAL A 46 20.65 -10.82 -15.23
N TYR A 47 21.56 -10.97 -14.26
CA TYR A 47 22.10 -12.27 -13.87
C TYR A 47 21.08 -13.15 -13.15
N TRP A 48 20.28 -12.59 -12.24
CA TRP A 48 19.27 -13.34 -11.48
C TRP A 48 17.96 -13.56 -12.24
N LEU A 49 17.63 -12.69 -13.20
CA LEU A 49 16.38 -12.70 -13.94
C LEU A 49 16.09 -14.05 -14.63
N PRO A 50 17.05 -14.71 -15.31
CA PRO A 50 16.80 -16.00 -15.95
C PRO A 50 16.46 -17.09 -14.94
N GLY A 51 17.16 -17.16 -13.81
CA GLY A 51 16.90 -18.15 -12.76
C GLY A 51 15.54 -17.94 -12.09
N LEU A 52 15.18 -16.67 -11.83
CA LEU A 52 13.85 -16.33 -11.32
C LEU A 52 12.74 -16.63 -12.33
N ALA A 53 12.96 -16.34 -13.61
CA ALA A 53 11.99 -16.62 -14.67
C ALA A 53 11.83 -18.13 -14.89
N ASP A 54 12.92 -18.89 -14.89
CA ASP A 54 12.89 -20.36 -14.95
C ASP A 54 12.09 -20.93 -13.80
N TRP A 55 12.43 -20.56 -12.57
CA TRP A 55 11.74 -21.03 -11.39
C TRP A 55 10.25 -20.61 -11.37
N ALA A 56 9.94 -19.35 -11.69
CA ALA A 56 8.59 -18.81 -11.55
C ALA A 56 7.64 -19.16 -12.70
N LEU A 57 8.15 -19.35 -13.92
CA LEU A 57 7.32 -19.48 -15.12
C LEU A 57 7.56 -20.80 -15.87
N PHE A 58 8.81 -21.17 -16.13
CA PHE A 58 9.13 -22.28 -17.04
C PHE A 58 9.13 -23.64 -16.33
N SER A 59 9.70 -23.72 -15.15
CA SER A 59 9.77 -24.91 -14.30
C SER A 59 8.60 -24.98 -13.30
N ALA A 60 7.65 -24.04 -13.38
CA ALA A 60 6.58 -23.90 -12.40
C ALA A 60 5.41 -24.86 -12.63
N VAL A 61 4.80 -25.33 -11.54
CA VAL A 61 3.63 -26.21 -11.56
C VAL A 61 2.35 -25.39 -11.37
N PHE A 62 1.54 -25.32 -12.42
CA PHE A 62 0.25 -24.62 -12.43
C PHE A 62 -0.95 -25.52 -12.10
N ARG A 63 -0.76 -26.84 -12.05
CA ARG A 63 -1.83 -27.79 -11.72
C ARG A 63 -2.17 -27.73 -10.24
N THR A 64 -3.45 -27.86 -9.90
CA THR A 64 -3.98 -27.89 -8.52
C THR A 64 -3.83 -29.29 -7.91
N ASP A 65 -2.60 -29.82 -7.93
CA ASP A 65 -2.27 -31.14 -7.37
C ASP A 65 -1.13 -31.00 -6.36
N ALA A 66 -1.37 -31.46 -5.13
CA ALA A 66 -0.43 -31.33 -4.03
C ALA A 66 0.81 -32.21 -4.21
N ASP A 67 0.68 -33.41 -4.78
CA ASP A 67 1.78 -34.36 -4.90
C ASP A 67 2.76 -33.90 -5.99
N VAL A 68 2.22 -33.39 -7.10
CA VAL A 68 3.02 -32.80 -8.20
C VAL A 68 3.74 -31.54 -7.73
N CYS A 69 3.08 -30.74 -6.89
CA CYS A 69 3.66 -29.55 -6.27
C CYS A 69 4.81 -29.90 -5.31
N GLN A 70 4.68 -30.96 -4.51
CA GLN A 70 5.77 -31.45 -3.64
C GLN A 70 6.92 -32.05 -4.45
N ALA A 71 6.64 -32.70 -5.58
CA ALA A 71 7.67 -33.24 -6.46
C ALA A 71 8.54 -32.15 -7.11
N ALA A 72 7.97 -30.97 -7.38
CA ALA A 72 8.69 -29.82 -7.94
C ALA A 72 9.42 -28.95 -6.87
N ARG A 73 9.47 -29.42 -5.61
CA ARG A 73 10.05 -28.68 -4.50
C ARG A 73 11.56 -28.54 -4.68
N GLY A 74 12.01 -27.33 -4.98
CA GLY A 74 13.41 -26.99 -5.24
C GLY A 74 13.77 -26.78 -6.72
N SER A 75 12.88 -27.15 -7.64
CA SER A 75 13.07 -26.94 -9.09
C SER A 75 12.16 -25.84 -9.66
N GLY A 76 10.99 -25.61 -9.07
CA GLY A 76 10.03 -24.63 -9.60
C GLY A 76 9.05 -24.10 -8.57
N ALA A 77 8.37 -23.00 -8.92
CA ALA A 77 7.29 -22.42 -8.15
C ALA A 77 6.03 -23.27 -8.25
N CYS A 78 5.25 -23.35 -7.17
CA CYS A 78 3.98 -24.06 -7.17
C CYS A 78 2.81 -23.07 -7.17
N TRP A 79 2.35 -22.71 -8.37
CA TRP A 79 1.19 -21.85 -8.57
C TRP A 79 -0.14 -22.57 -8.33
N GLY A 80 -0.14 -23.91 -8.33
CA GLY A 80 -1.31 -24.73 -7.98
C GLY A 80 -1.94 -24.35 -6.64
N VAL A 81 -1.14 -24.00 -5.63
CA VAL A 81 -1.64 -23.55 -4.32
C VAL A 81 -2.39 -22.22 -4.44
N VAL A 82 -1.88 -21.29 -5.24
CA VAL A 82 -2.53 -20.00 -5.48
C VAL A 82 -3.84 -20.21 -6.23
N ALA A 83 -3.84 -21.05 -7.28
CA ALA A 83 -5.04 -21.38 -8.04
C ALA A 83 -6.12 -22.07 -7.18
N GLU A 84 -5.72 -22.93 -6.24
CA GLU A 84 -6.65 -23.63 -5.35
C GLU A 84 -7.15 -22.75 -4.19
N LYS A 85 -6.30 -21.85 -3.66
CA LYS A 85 -6.57 -21.08 -2.44
C LYS A 85 -6.78 -19.58 -2.67
N TYR A 86 -6.91 -19.12 -3.92
CA TYR A 86 -7.09 -17.69 -4.22
C TYR A 86 -8.27 -17.07 -3.45
N ARG A 87 -9.40 -17.80 -3.30
CA ARG A 87 -10.58 -17.30 -2.58
C ARG A 87 -10.29 -17.07 -1.10
N LEU A 88 -9.53 -17.97 -0.46
CA LEU A 88 -9.10 -17.82 0.94
C LEU A 88 -8.12 -16.65 1.10
N ILE A 89 -7.22 -16.45 0.13
CA ILE A 89 -6.26 -15.34 0.13
C ILE A 89 -7.00 -13.99 -0.03
N ILE A 90 -7.96 -13.90 -0.95
CA ILE A 90 -8.66 -12.65 -1.27
C ILE A 90 -9.77 -12.34 -0.25
N PHE A 91 -10.58 -13.32 0.16
CA PHE A 91 -11.76 -13.10 1.00
C PHE A 91 -11.61 -13.60 2.44
N GLY A 92 -10.48 -14.21 2.79
CA GLY A 92 -10.31 -14.81 4.11
C GLY A 92 -11.28 -15.98 4.34
N ARG A 93 -11.81 -16.10 5.56
CA ARG A 93 -12.72 -17.18 5.97
C ARG A 93 -14.19 -16.87 5.68
N TYR A 94 -14.47 -15.89 4.81
CA TYR A 94 -15.84 -15.50 4.48
C TYR A 94 -16.60 -16.64 3.76
N PRO A 95 -17.88 -16.90 4.11
CA PRO A 95 -18.66 -17.99 3.50
C PRO A 95 -18.70 -17.92 1.97
N TYR A 96 -18.50 -19.06 1.30
CA TYR A 96 -18.34 -19.13 -0.15
C TYR A 96 -19.50 -18.53 -0.95
N GLU A 97 -20.74 -18.80 -0.52
CA GLU A 97 -21.95 -18.32 -1.19
C GLU A 97 -22.16 -16.80 -1.06
N GLU A 98 -21.49 -16.17 -0.10
CA GLU A 98 -21.69 -14.77 0.24
C GLU A 98 -20.50 -13.88 -0.16
N GLN A 99 -19.49 -14.43 -0.85
CA GLN A 99 -18.27 -13.71 -1.23
C GLN A 99 -18.51 -12.53 -2.19
N TRP A 100 -19.66 -12.51 -2.87
CA TRP A 100 -20.06 -11.35 -3.67
C TRP A 100 -20.21 -10.07 -2.82
N ARG A 101 -20.51 -10.20 -1.52
CA ARG A 101 -20.63 -9.05 -0.60
C ARG A 101 -19.29 -8.37 -0.33
N PRO A 102 -18.23 -9.07 0.15
CA PRO A 102 -16.90 -8.47 0.31
C PRO A 102 -16.30 -8.01 -1.01
N GLU A 103 -16.59 -8.67 -2.14
CA GLU A 103 -16.17 -8.22 -3.46
C GLU A 103 -16.77 -6.86 -3.81
N LEU A 104 -18.10 -6.71 -3.73
CA LEU A 104 -18.78 -5.43 -3.97
C LEU A 104 -18.32 -4.35 -2.99
N ALA A 105 -18.20 -4.68 -1.70
CA ALA A 105 -17.73 -3.75 -0.68
C ALA A 105 -16.31 -3.23 -1.01
N THR A 106 -15.43 -4.13 -1.43
CA THR A 106 -14.07 -3.79 -1.87
C THR A 106 -14.09 -2.90 -3.11
N LEU A 107 -14.84 -3.26 -4.14
CA LEU A 107 -14.91 -2.50 -5.39
C LEU A 107 -15.45 -1.09 -5.16
N LEU A 108 -16.46 -0.93 -4.30
CA LEU A 108 -16.99 0.38 -3.90
C LEU A 108 -15.93 1.22 -3.20
N LEU A 109 -15.19 0.63 -2.24
CA LEU A 109 -14.16 1.34 -1.50
C LEU A 109 -12.98 1.73 -2.40
N VAL A 110 -12.50 0.83 -3.25
CA VAL A 110 -11.44 1.12 -4.24
C VAL A 110 -11.90 2.17 -5.23
N GLY A 111 -13.14 2.09 -5.74
CA GLY A 111 -13.72 3.10 -6.62
C GLY A 111 -13.77 4.48 -5.98
N LEU A 112 -14.14 4.55 -4.70
CA LEU A 112 -14.12 5.78 -3.91
C LEU A 112 -12.70 6.33 -3.72
N LEU A 113 -11.71 5.47 -3.45
CA LEU A 113 -10.31 5.88 -3.35
C LEU A 113 -9.80 6.46 -4.67
N VAL A 114 -10.05 5.77 -5.79
CA VAL A 114 -9.67 6.25 -7.13
C VAL A 114 -10.34 7.58 -7.45
N ALA A 115 -11.64 7.73 -7.17
CA ALA A 115 -12.35 9.00 -7.33
C ALA A 115 -11.74 10.11 -6.45
N SER A 116 -11.33 9.79 -5.22
CA SER A 116 -10.66 10.73 -4.31
C SER A 116 -9.27 11.15 -4.80
N CYS A 117 -8.57 10.32 -5.57
CA CYS A 117 -7.31 10.69 -6.21
C CYS A 117 -7.48 11.66 -7.39
N ILE A 118 -8.69 11.75 -7.97
CA ILE A 118 -8.97 12.61 -9.12
C ILE A 118 -9.51 13.96 -8.63
N ARG A 119 -8.74 15.03 -8.88
CA ARG A 119 -9.03 16.39 -8.38
C ARG A 119 -10.40 16.94 -8.81
N THR A 120 -10.93 16.47 -9.93
CA THR A 120 -12.26 16.87 -10.44
C THR A 120 -13.41 16.55 -9.47
N PHE A 121 -13.26 15.51 -8.65
CA PHE A 121 -14.30 15.08 -7.70
C PHE A 121 -14.17 15.74 -6.30
N TRP A 122 -13.22 16.66 -6.09
CA TRP A 122 -12.99 17.32 -4.79
C TRP A 122 -14.06 18.40 -4.51
N LYS A 123 -15.27 17.94 -4.23
CA LYS A 123 -16.43 18.75 -3.84
C LYS A 123 -16.91 18.29 -2.46
N PRO A 124 -17.63 19.13 -1.70
CA PRO A 124 -18.06 18.77 -0.34
C PRO A 124 -18.93 17.51 -0.28
N TRP A 125 -19.65 17.17 -1.36
CA TRP A 125 -20.42 15.92 -1.44
C TRP A 125 -19.54 14.67 -1.36
N LEU A 126 -18.25 14.75 -1.68
CA LEU A 126 -17.31 13.63 -1.59
C LEU A 126 -17.23 13.10 -0.15
N ALA A 127 -17.27 14.00 0.85
CA ALA A 127 -17.28 13.61 2.26
C ALA A 127 -18.55 12.82 2.63
N ALA A 128 -19.72 13.24 2.09
CA ALA A 128 -20.96 12.50 2.29
C ALA A 128 -20.90 11.11 1.62
N VAL A 129 -20.35 11.02 0.41
CA VAL A 129 -20.15 9.73 -0.27
C VAL A 129 -19.19 8.84 0.50
N TRP A 130 -18.14 9.39 1.13
CA TRP A 130 -17.27 8.63 2.02
C TRP A 130 -18.03 7.97 3.17
N VAL A 131 -18.86 8.73 3.88
CA VAL A 131 -19.67 8.20 4.99
C VAL A 131 -20.63 7.12 4.49
N VAL A 132 -21.30 7.35 3.36
CA VAL A 132 -22.23 6.39 2.77
C VAL A 132 -21.53 5.10 2.36
N VAL A 133 -20.41 5.17 1.63
CA VAL A 133 -19.67 3.99 1.18
C VAL A 133 -19.11 3.21 2.36
N LEU A 134 -18.61 3.88 3.41
CA LEU A 134 -18.17 3.19 4.62
C LEU A 134 -19.33 2.50 5.34
N ALA A 135 -20.48 3.16 5.47
CA ALA A 135 -21.67 2.53 6.05
C ALA A 135 -22.14 1.31 5.25
N VAL A 136 -22.17 1.42 3.92
CA VAL A 136 -22.50 0.32 3.00
C VAL A 136 -21.47 -0.80 3.10
N PHE A 137 -20.18 -0.48 3.23
CA PHE A 137 -19.12 -1.47 3.41
C PHE A 137 -19.34 -2.32 4.67
N PHE A 138 -19.58 -1.66 5.82
CA PHE A 138 -19.84 -2.37 7.08
C PHE A 138 -21.13 -3.19 7.01
N TRP A 139 -22.18 -2.66 6.39
CA TRP A 139 -23.43 -3.38 6.20
C TRP A 139 -23.27 -4.62 5.30
N LEU A 140 -22.56 -4.51 4.18
CA LEU A 140 -22.28 -5.64 3.28
C LEU A 140 -21.44 -6.73 3.97
N MET A 141 -20.43 -6.32 4.75
CA MET A 141 -19.53 -7.27 5.43
C MET A 141 -20.21 -7.98 6.60
N TYR A 142 -20.98 -7.26 7.41
CA TYR A 142 -21.64 -7.80 8.60
C TYR A 142 -22.94 -8.54 8.28
N GLY A 143 -23.72 -8.05 7.32
CA GLY A 143 -25.08 -8.48 7.06
C GLY A 143 -26.13 -7.71 7.88
N GLY A 144 -27.38 -8.19 7.85
CA GLY A 144 -28.54 -7.51 8.43
C GLY A 144 -29.55 -7.03 7.38
N LEU A 145 -30.79 -6.73 7.80
CA LEU A 145 -31.91 -6.35 6.92
C LEU A 145 -32.20 -7.39 5.81
N GLY A 146 -32.24 -8.67 6.17
CA GLY A 146 -32.54 -9.79 5.25
C GLY A 146 -31.30 -10.52 4.72
N LEU A 147 -30.10 -10.01 5.00
CA LEU A 147 -28.83 -10.72 4.76
C LEU A 147 -28.43 -11.53 6.01
N SER A 148 -27.89 -12.73 5.78
CA SER A 148 -27.24 -13.55 6.82
C SER A 148 -26.11 -12.79 7.51
N VAL A 149 -26.04 -12.93 8.83
CA VAL A 149 -25.04 -12.26 9.65
C VAL A 149 -23.74 -13.06 9.63
N VAL A 150 -22.64 -12.42 9.23
CA VAL A 150 -21.30 -13.01 9.22
C VAL A 150 -20.46 -12.37 10.32
N GLN A 151 -20.08 -13.20 11.29
CA GLN A 151 -19.26 -12.75 12.42
C GLN A 151 -17.90 -12.21 11.98
N THR A 152 -17.43 -11.23 12.75
CA THR A 152 -16.19 -10.46 12.58
C THR A 152 -14.92 -11.32 12.64
N ASP A 153 -14.96 -12.47 13.29
CA ASP A 153 -13.88 -13.47 13.37
C ASP A 153 -13.55 -14.12 12.01
N ARG A 154 -14.51 -14.13 11.09
CA ARG A 154 -14.36 -14.69 9.74
C ARG A 154 -13.92 -13.66 8.71
N TRP A 155 -13.92 -12.38 9.07
CA TRP A 155 -13.50 -11.33 8.16
C TRP A 155 -12.00 -11.42 7.93
N GLY A 156 -11.56 -11.19 6.70
CA GLY A 156 -10.15 -11.28 6.36
C GLY A 156 -9.90 -10.97 4.90
N GLY A 157 -8.66 -11.22 4.49
CA GLY A 157 -8.20 -10.99 3.13
C GLY A 157 -8.21 -9.51 2.74
N LEU A 158 -8.34 -9.28 1.44
CA LEU A 158 -8.25 -8.00 0.78
C LEU A 158 -9.29 -6.96 1.25
N PRO A 159 -10.58 -7.29 1.46
CA PRO A 159 -11.56 -6.32 1.97
C PRO A 159 -11.13 -5.69 3.30
N LEU A 160 -10.70 -6.52 4.25
CA LEU A 160 -10.29 -6.09 5.59
C LEU A 160 -8.97 -5.31 5.53
N THR A 161 -8.00 -5.74 4.73
CA THR A 161 -6.74 -5.02 4.55
C THR A 161 -6.96 -3.62 3.97
N ILE A 162 -7.76 -3.49 2.90
CA ILE A 162 -8.02 -2.19 2.27
C ILE A 162 -8.81 -1.29 3.21
N MET A 163 -9.81 -1.82 3.91
CA MET A 163 -10.59 -1.06 4.89
C MET A 163 -9.71 -0.51 6.02
N LEU A 164 -8.92 -1.37 6.66
CA LEU A 164 -8.02 -0.94 7.74
C LEU A 164 -7.00 0.07 7.24
N ALA A 165 -6.33 -0.20 6.11
CA ALA A 165 -5.38 0.74 5.53
C ALA A 165 -6.01 2.10 5.24
N THR A 166 -7.22 2.10 4.67
CA THR A 166 -7.97 3.31 4.35
C THR A 166 -8.31 4.12 5.60
N LEU A 167 -8.94 3.50 6.59
CA LEU A 167 -9.30 4.18 7.83
C LEU A 167 -8.06 4.67 8.58
N SER A 168 -6.99 3.86 8.63
CA SER A 168 -5.72 4.26 9.23
C SER A 168 -5.13 5.48 8.54
N ILE A 169 -5.12 5.54 7.20
CA ILE A 169 -4.61 6.70 6.47
C ILE A 169 -5.49 7.93 6.73
N VAL A 170 -6.81 7.81 6.66
CA VAL A 170 -7.74 8.93 6.87
C VAL A 170 -7.60 9.53 8.28
N LEU A 171 -7.44 8.69 9.30
CA LEU A 171 -7.28 9.13 10.68
C LEU A 171 -5.85 9.63 10.97
N ALA A 172 -4.83 8.98 10.42
CA ALA A 172 -3.43 9.34 10.66
C ALA A 172 -3.00 10.59 9.88
N PHE A 173 -3.60 10.88 8.72
CA PHE A 173 -3.23 12.02 7.89
C PHE A 173 -3.35 13.38 8.61
N PRO A 174 -4.49 13.74 9.23
CA PRO A 174 -4.60 15.02 9.94
C PRO A 174 -3.61 15.12 11.10
N LEU A 175 -3.45 14.04 11.87
CA LEU A 175 -2.47 13.99 12.96
C LEU A 175 -1.04 14.17 12.42
N SER A 176 -0.71 13.52 11.30
CA SER A 176 0.60 13.64 10.64
C SER A 176 0.87 15.06 10.17
N VAL A 177 -0.14 15.75 9.62
CA VAL A 177 -0.05 17.15 9.22
C VAL A 177 0.18 18.05 10.43
N LEU A 178 -0.58 17.87 11.51
CA LEU A 178 -0.43 18.64 12.75
C LEU A 178 0.98 18.49 13.34
N VAL A 179 1.48 17.26 13.44
CA VAL A 179 2.83 16.98 13.95
C VAL A 179 3.90 17.54 13.01
N ALA A 180 3.70 17.46 11.69
CA ALA A 180 4.62 18.03 10.70
C ALA A 180 4.71 19.57 10.80
N LEU A 181 3.57 20.25 11.01
CA LEU A 181 3.53 21.69 11.28
C LEU A 181 4.20 22.02 12.62
N GLY A 182 3.94 21.24 13.68
CA GLY A 182 4.56 21.39 14.98
C GLY A 182 6.10 21.30 14.94
N ARG A 183 6.66 20.42 14.11
CA ARG A 183 8.12 20.32 13.89
C ARG A 183 8.74 21.56 13.22
N ARG A 184 7.94 22.35 12.49
CA ARG A 184 8.35 23.60 11.85
C ARG A 184 8.02 24.86 12.67
N SER A 185 7.40 24.71 13.85
CA SER A 185 7.03 25.83 14.70
C SER A 185 8.27 26.52 15.30
N ASP A 186 8.20 27.84 15.45
CA ASP A 186 9.23 28.65 16.11
C ASP A 186 9.24 28.45 17.64
N MET A 187 8.16 27.90 18.21
CA MET A 187 8.08 27.62 19.65
C MET A 187 8.93 26.38 20.02
N PRO A 188 10.02 26.52 20.80
CA PRO A 188 10.97 25.44 21.04
C PRO A 188 10.36 24.26 21.80
N ALA A 189 9.40 24.50 22.70
CA ALA A 189 8.73 23.44 23.45
C ALA A 189 7.91 22.51 22.54
N ILE A 190 7.07 23.07 21.66
CA ILE A 190 6.22 22.32 20.73
C ILE A 190 7.08 21.57 19.71
N ARG A 191 8.08 22.25 19.15
CA ARG A 191 9.01 21.65 18.19
C ARG A 191 9.72 20.44 18.79
N THR A 192 10.23 20.57 20.02
CA THR A 192 10.94 19.48 20.70
C THR A 192 10.03 18.29 20.95
N PHE A 193 8.80 18.52 21.44
CA PHE A 193 7.81 17.46 21.66
C PHE A 193 7.48 16.71 20.36
N CYS A 194 7.20 17.44 19.26
CA CYS A 194 6.89 16.81 17.98
C CYS A 194 8.07 16.05 17.37
N VAL A 195 9.31 16.55 17.53
CA VAL A 195 10.51 15.83 17.07
C VAL A 195 10.70 14.54 17.86
N ILE A 196 10.62 14.58 19.20
CA ILE A 196 10.75 13.39 20.05
C ILE A 196 9.69 12.34 19.67
N TYR A 197 8.43 12.75 19.53
CA TYR A 197 7.34 11.85 19.13
C TYR A 197 7.62 11.14 17.80
N VAL A 198 8.03 11.88 16.76
CA VAL A 198 8.30 11.31 15.44
C VAL A 198 9.51 10.38 15.46
N GLU A 199 10.61 10.78 16.10
CA GLU A 199 11.82 9.95 16.17
C GLU A 199 11.58 8.69 17.01
N LEU A 200 10.80 8.77 18.09
CA LEU A 200 10.43 7.60 18.89
C LEU A 200 9.59 6.61 18.09
N ILE A 201 8.51 7.05 17.44
CA ILE A 201 7.64 6.14 16.66
C ILE A 201 8.39 5.51 15.50
N ARG A 202 9.31 6.25 14.86
CA ARG A 202 10.14 5.71 13.78
C ARG A 202 11.24 4.77 14.28
N GLY A 203 11.65 4.89 15.54
CA GLY A 203 12.66 4.05 16.18
C GLY A 203 12.11 2.75 16.76
N VAL A 204 10.81 2.67 17.07
CA VAL A 204 10.19 1.47 17.65
C VAL A 204 9.85 0.45 16.55
N PRO A 205 10.34 -0.80 16.63
CA PRO A 205 9.94 -1.85 15.68
C PRO A 205 8.44 -2.13 15.77
N LEU A 206 7.74 -2.03 14.65
CA LEU A 206 6.30 -2.27 14.59
C LEU A 206 5.92 -3.68 15.10
N ILE A 207 6.77 -4.68 14.86
CA ILE A 207 6.58 -6.04 15.37
C ILE A 207 6.53 -6.07 16.90
N SER A 208 7.38 -5.29 17.59
CA SER A 208 7.38 -5.22 19.06
C SER A 208 6.09 -4.62 19.59
N VAL A 209 5.55 -3.59 18.94
CA VAL A 209 4.27 -2.97 19.30
C VAL A 209 3.12 -3.95 19.08
N LEU A 210 3.11 -4.63 17.93
CA LEU A 210 2.10 -5.65 17.64
C LEU A 210 2.14 -6.80 18.66
N PHE A 211 3.33 -7.26 19.04
CA PHE A 211 3.48 -8.29 20.06
C PHE A 211 3.01 -7.80 21.44
N MET A 212 3.42 -6.60 21.84
CA MET A 212 2.98 -6.00 23.10
C MET A 212 1.46 -5.84 23.13
N ALA A 213 0.84 -5.35 22.06
CA ALA A 213 -0.61 -5.28 21.95
C ALA A 213 -1.24 -6.69 22.02
N SER A 214 -0.76 -7.66 21.24
CA SER A 214 -1.35 -9.00 21.22
C SER A 214 -1.22 -9.78 22.53
N PHE A 215 -0.17 -9.55 23.33
CA PHE A 215 0.14 -10.36 24.53
C PHE A 215 -0.03 -9.62 25.86
N MET A 216 0.19 -8.31 25.94
CA MET A 216 -0.10 -7.53 27.15
C MET A 216 -1.54 -7.02 27.20
N PHE A 217 -2.15 -6.65 26.07
CA PHE A 217 -3.55 -6.23 26.04
C PHE A 217 -4.55 -7.38 26.28
N PRO A 218 -4.18 -8.65 26.46
CA PRO A 218 -5.13 -9.58 27.10
C PRO A 218 -5.09 -9.55 28.63
N LEU A 219 -4.00 -9.07 29.23
CA LEU A 219 -3.76 -9.18 30.68
C LEU A 219 -4.45 -8.09 31.51
N PHE A 220 -4.65 -6.90 30.95
CA PHE A 220 -5.41 -5.84 31.64
C PHE A 220 -6.94 -5.92 31.41
N MET A 221 -7.43 -6.98 30.75
CA MET A 221 -8.84 -7.16 30.42
C MET A 221 -9.53 -7.91 31.55
N PRO A 222 -10.71 -7.47 32.02
CA PRO A 222 -11.49 -8.24 32.97
C PRO A 222 -11.78 -9.64 32.41
N PRO A 223 -11.62 -10.71 33.20
CA PRO A 223 -11.92 -12.07 32.75
C PRO A 223 -13.41 -12.16 32.33
N GLY A 224 -13.65 -12.42 31.05
CA GLY A 224 -14.99 -12.57 30.47
C GLY A 224 -15.35 -11.59 29.34
N LEU A 225 -14.56 -10.54 29.09
CA LEU A 225 -14.73 -9.66 27.92
C LEU A 225 -13.79 -10.10 26.78
N THR A 226 -14.24 -11.00 25.91
CA THR A 226 -13.52 -11.33 24.68
C THR A 226 -13.73 -10.22 23.65
N ILE A 227 -12.85 -9.21 23.64
CA ILE A 227 -12.86 -8.16 22.60
C ILE A 227 -12.46 -8.80 21.26
N ASP A 228 -13.30 -8.58 20.25
CA ASP A 228 -13.10 -9.07 18.89
C ASP A 228 -11.73 -8.66 18.33
N VAL A 229 -11.15 -9.54 17.51
CA VAL A 229 -9.82 -9.35 16.89
C VAL A 229 -9.76 -8.09 16.01
N LEU A 230 -10.92 -7.60 15.54
CA LEU A 230 -11.03 -6.38 14.73
C LEU A 230 -10.96 -5.07 15.52
N ILE A 231 -11.27 -5.10 16.82
CA ILE A 231 -11.24 -3.93 17.72
C ILE A 231 -9.97 -3.94 18.58
N ARG A 232 -9.32 -5.10 18.71
CA ARG A 232 -8.03 -5.30 19.37
C ARG A 232 -6.88 -4.74 18.55
#